data_AF-A0A2L1GGE6-F1
#
_entry.id   AF-A0A2L1GGE6-F1
#
_cell.length_a   1.000
_cell.length_b   1.000
_cell.length_c   1.000
_cell.angle_alpha   90.00
_cell.angle_beta   90.00
_cell.angle_gamma   90.00
#
_symmetry.space_group_name_H-M   'P 1'
#
loop_
_entity.id
_entity.type
_entity.pdbx_description
1 polymer ?
#
loop_
_entity_poly.entity_id
_entity_poly.type
_entity_poly.pdbx_seq_one_letter_code
_entity_poly.pdbx_strand_id
1 'polypeptide(L)'
;DDLSIQLLSSDLLEEIKGSLGCQSVSEMMEFYLEEVLPRAMRSSSQHQRSMSDLGNLLLNLRATMRLCHKFFTCEERSRSMEHIKETFSRMSRNGIYKAMGEF
;
A
#
# COMPACT_ATOMS: atom_id res chain seq x y z
N ASP A 1 -12.59 -15.44 10.64
CA ASP A 1 -11.13 -15.37 10.50
C ASP A 1 -10.84 -14.12 9.68
N ASP A 2 -10.08 -13.18 10.21
CA ASP A 2 -9.86 -11.90 9.52
C ASP A 2 -8.93 -12.07 8.31
N LEU A 3 -8.10 -13.12 8.29
CA LEU A 3 -7.15 -13.36 7.20
C LEU A 3 -7.82 -13.81 5.88
N SER A 4 -9.07 -14.28 5.95
CA SER A 4 -9.85 -14.62 4.75
C SER A 4 -10.43 -13.38 4.04
N ILE A 5 -10.42 -12.21 4.68
CA ILE A 5 -10.83 -10.95 4.06
C ILE A 5 -9.78 -10.58 3.01
N GLN A 6 -10.18 -10.31 1.78
CA GLN A 6 -9.30 -9.74 0.76
C GLN A 6 -9.08 -8.26 1.08
N LEU A 7 -7.85 -7.84 1.34
CA LEU A 7 -7.56 -6.45 1.71
C LEU A 7 -7.45 -5.59 0.45
N LEU A 8 -6.63 -6.00 -0.52
CA LEU A 8 -6.54 -5.41 -1.85
C LEU A 8 -7.63 -6.02 -2.75
N SER A 9 -8.77 -5.36 -2.85
CA SER A 9 -9.95 -5.84 -3.58
C SER A 9 -9.88 -5.60 -5.09
N SER A 10 -10.80 -6.23 -5.83
CA SER A 10 -11.01 -5.93 -7.26
C SER A 10 -11.38 -4.48 -7.53
N ASP A 11 -12.04 -3.82 -6.58
CA ASP A 11 -12.48 -2.42 -6.73
C ASP A 11 -11.28 -1.48 -6.86
N LEU A 12 -10.21 -1.75 -6.09
CA LEU A 12 -8.95 -1.03 -6.24
C LEU A 12 -8.37 -1.20 -7.65
N LEU A 13 -8.40 -2.42 -8.20
CA LEU A 13 -7.88 -2.68 -9.54
C LEU A 13 -8.69 -1.91 -10.61
N GLU A 14 -10.01 -1.85 -10.47
CA GLU A 14 -10.86 -1.08 -11.38
C GLU A 14 -10.63 0.43 -11.23
N GLU A 15 -10.40 0.92 -10.02
CA GLU A 15 -10.05 2.33 -9.78
C GLU A 15 -8.67 2.69 -10.37
N ILE A 16 -7.70 1.78 -10.30
CA ILE A 16 -6.37 1.90 -10.93
C ILE A 16 -6.50 2.05 -12.46
N LYS A 17 -7.45 1.37 -13.09
CA LYS A 17 -7.69 1.46 -14.55
C LYS A 17 -8.48 2.72 -14.93
N GLY A 18 -9.17 3.34 -13.97
CA GLY A 18 -10.05 4.48 -14.18
C GLY A 18 -9.34 5.84 -14.13
N SER A 19 -10.14 6.90 -14.04
CA SER A 19 -9.66 8.29 -13.94
C SER A 19 -8.91 8.58 -12.64
N LEU A 20 -9.11 7.77 -11.60
CA LEU A 20 -8.43 7.88 -10.30
C LEU A 20 -7.19 6.98 -10.19
N GLY A 21 -6.69 6.45 -11.32
CA GLY A 21 -5.62 5.47 -11.29
C GLY A 21 -4.31 6.01 -10.73
N CYS A 22 -3.98 7.26 -11.07
CA CYS A 22 -2.85 7.99 -10.49
C CYS A 22 -2.93 8.05 -8.97
N GLN A 23 -4.08 8.50 -8.47
CA GLN A 23 -4.38 8.71 -7.05
C GLN A 23 -4.29 7.38 -6.30
N SER A 24 -4.97 6.36 -6.83
CA SER A 24 -5.02 5.02 -6.25
C SER A 24 -3.63 4.42 -6.08
N VAL A 25 -2.80 4.46 -7.13
CA VAL A 25 -1.43 3.93 -7.06
C VAL A 25 -0.57 4.78 -6.13
N SER A 26 -0.63 6.12 -6.21
CA SER A 26 0.15 7.01 -5.34
C SER A 26 -0.18 6.78 -3.86
N GLU A 27 -1.46 6.73 -3.52
CA GLU A 27 -1.93 6.48 -2.15
C GLU A 27 -1.62 5.07 -1.67
N MET A 28 -1.66 4.07 -2.55
CA MET A 28 -1.27 2.71 -2.21
C MET A 28 0.23 2.62 -1.88
N MET A 29 1.08 3.24 -2.69
CA MET A 29 2.52 3.31 -2.42
C MET A 29 2.81 4.01 -1.09
N GLU A 30 2.13 5.12 -0.82
CA GLU A 30 2.24 5.85 0.44
C GLU A 30 1.78 5.01 1.64
N PHE A 31 0.62 4.36 1.53
CA PHE A 31 0.10 3.46 2.57
C PHE A 31 1.10 2.36 2.94
N TYR A 32 1.72 1.72 1.95
CA TYR A 32 2.72 0.69 2.24
C TYR A 32 3.99 1.24 2.88
N LEU A 33 4.49 2.38 2.39
CA LEU A 33 5.72 3.01 2.88
C LEU A 33 5.55 3.57 4.31
N GLU A 34 4.40 4.16 4.62
CA GLU A 34 4.19 4.93 5.85
C GLU A 34 3.46 4.12 6.93
N GLU A 35 2.59 3.18 6.55
CA GLU A 35 1.77 2.44 7.50
C GLU A 35 2.14 0.97 7.60
N VAL A 36 2.23 0.25 6.48
CA VAL A 36 2.40 -1.22 6.51
C VAL A 36 3.83 -1.61 6.87
N LEU A 37 4.82 -1.18 6.07
CA LEU A 37 6.22 -1.59 6.24
C LEU A 37 6.81 -1.18 7.60
N PRO A 38 6.59 0.04 8.12
CA PRO A 38 7.10 0.41 9.45
C PRO A 38 6.51 -0.42 10.59
N ARG A 39 5.26 -0.86 10.47
CA ARG A 39 4.62 -1.76 11.44
C ARG A 39 5.12 -3.19 11.27
N ALA A 40 5.30 -3.66 10.03
CA ALA A 40 5.84 -4.98 9.73
C ALA A 40 7.28 -5.15 10.27
N MET A 41 8.16 -4.18 10.05
CA MET A 41 9.54 -4.19 10.56
C MET A 41 9.61 -4.27 12.10
N ARG A 42 8.67 -3.61 12.80
CA ARG A 42 8.56 -3.69 14.27
C ARG A 42 8.02 -5.04 14.76
N SER A 43 7.29 -5.78 13.91
CA SER A 43 6.66 -7.05 14.28
C SER A 43 7.57 -8.27 14.12
N SER A 44 8.66 -8.18 13.34
CA SER A 44 9.60 -9.29 13.13
C SER A 44 11.04 -8.80 12.94
N SER A 45 11.90 -9.09 13.91
CA SER A 45 13.34 -8.79 13.82
C SER A 45 14.05 -9.64 12.75
N GLN A 46 13.58 -10.87 12.50
CA GLN A 46 14.15 -11.77 11.51
C GLN A 46 14.02 -11.23 10.09
N HIS A 47 12.89 -10.59 9.77
CA HIS A 47 12.60 -10.09 8.42
C HIS A 47 12.87 -8.60 8.23
N GLN A 48 13.38 -7.91 9.26
CA GLN A 48 13.55 -6.47 9.27
C GLN A 48 14.40 -5.96 8.09
N ARG A 49 15.50 -6.64 7.75
CA ARG A 49 16.35 -6.24 6.61
C ARG A 49 15.60 -6.37 5.28
N SER A 50 14.99 -7.53 5.02
CA SER A 50 14.24 -7.77 3.79
C SER A 50 13.08 -6.78 3.61
N MET A 51 12.38 -6.44 4.69
CA MET A 51 11.31 -5.44 4.68
C MET A 51 11.85 -4.02 4.44
N SER A 52 13.02 -3.70 4.98
CA SER A 52 13.70 -2.43 4.70
C SER A 52 14.13 -2.32 3.23
N ASP A 53 14.68 -3.39 2.67
CA ASP A 53 15.07 -3.42 1.26
C ASP A 53 13.86 -3.27 0.33
N LEU A 54 12.76 -3.94 0.66
CA LEU A 54 11.47 -3.79 -0.04
C LEU A 54 10.96 -2.34 0.01
N GLY A 55 11.02 -1.70 1.17
CA GLY A 55 10.66 -0.29 1.33
C GLY A 55 11.52 0.64 0.49
N ASN A 56 12.83 0.39 0.41
CA ASN A 56 13.73 1.17 -0.43
C ASN A 56 13.43 1.01 -1.92
N LEU A 57 13.12 -0.21 -2.37
CA LEU A 57 12.69 -0.46 -3.76
C LEU A 57 11.41 0.30 -4.10
N LEU A 58 10.40 0.24 -3.23
CA LEU A 58 9.13 0.94 -3.42
C LEU A 58 9.30 2.46 -3.41
N LEU A 59 10.15 2.99 -2.52
CA LEU A 59 10.47 4.41 -2.46
C LEU A 59 11.14 4.89 -3.75
N ASN A 60 12.10 4.12 -4.27
CA ASN A 60 12.77 4.42 -5.54
C ASN A 60 11.80 4.37 -6.73
N LEU A 61 10.87 3.40 -6.74
CA LEU A 61 9.83 3.31 -7.75
C LEU A 61 8.90 4.54 -7.69
N ARG A 62 8.41 4.91 -6.50
CA ARG A 62 7.58 6.12 -6.30
C ARG A 62 8.28 7.38 -6.80
N ALA A 63 9.57 7.54 -6.47
CA ALA A 63 10.37 8.66 -6.94
C ALA A 63 10.50 8.69 -8.47
N THR A 64 10.75 7.54 -9.09
CA THR A 64 10.88 7.40 -10.55
C THR A 64 9.56 7.75 -11.26
N MET A 65 8.43 7.24 -10.77
CA MET A 65 7.11 7.54 -11.33
C MET A 65 6.74 9.02 -11.20
N ARG A 66 7.09 9.65 -10.07
CA ARG A 66 6.82 11.07 -9.83
C ARG A 66 7.72 11.99 -10.66
N LEU A 67 9.03 11.77 -10.66
CA LEU A 67 10.01 12.70 -11.21
C LEU A 67 10.26 12.48 -12.71
N CYS A 68 10.42 11.22 -13.12
CA CYS A 68 10.84 10.90 -14.50
C CYS A 68 9.64 10.83 -15.45
N HIS A 69 8.53 10.27 -14.99
CA HIS A 69 7.37 10.01 -15.85
C HIS A 69 6.18 10.92 -15.57
N LYS A 70 6.22 11.73 -14.50
CA LYS A 70 5.12 12.62 -14.06
C LYS A 70 3.78 11.89 -13.92
N PHE A 71 3.81 10.62 -13.52
CA PHE A 71 2.60 9.81 -13.35
C PHE A 71 1.76 10.25 -12.16
N PHE A 72 2.36 10.92 -11.15
CA PHE A 72 1.70 11.35 -9.92
C PHE A 72 1.45 12.86 -9.86
N THR A 73 0.77 13.40 -10.87
CA THR A 73 0.31 14.81 -10.89
C THR A 73 -1.13 14.99 -10.39
N CYS A 74 -1.71 13.95 -9.79
CA CYS A 74 -3.07 13.96 -9.29
C CYS A 74 -3.23 14.68 -7.94
N GLU A 75 -4.41 15.26 -7.71
CA GLU A 75 -4.75 16.01 -6.49
C GLU A 75 -5.97 15.43 -5.73
N GLU A 76 -6.69 14.47 -6.31
CA GLU A 76 -7.88 13.87 -5.69
C GLU A 76 -7.54 12.69 -4.77
N ARG A 77 -8.50 12.26 -3.95
CA ARG A 77 -8.37 11.07 -3.09
C ARG A 77 -9.03 9.84 -3.71
N SER A 78 -8.43 8.68 -3.48
CA SER A 78 -8.96 7.38 -3.89
C SER A 78 -10.00 6.86 -2.89
N ARG A 79 -11.16 6.45 -3.39
CA ARG A 79 -12.24 5.88 -2.56
C ARG A 79 -11.91 4.46 -2.12
N SER A 80 -11.36 3.65 -3.04
CA SER A 80 -10.94 2.29 -2.73
C SER A 80 -9.85 2.28 -1.65
N MET A 81 -8.92 3.23 -1.68
CA MET A 81 -7.87 3.34 -0.66
C MET A 81 -8.40 3.71 0.73
N GLU A 82 -9.46 4.52 0.81
CA GLU A 82 -10.13 4.82 2.09
C GLU A 82 -10.65 3.52 2.74
N HIS A 83 -11.40 2.72 1.99
CA HIS A 83 -11.92 1.43 2.47
C HIS A 83 -10.82 0.44 2.86
N ILE A 84 -9.69 0.42 2.13
CA ILE A 84 -8.53 -0.42 2.47
C ILE A 84 -7.93 0.02 3.80
N LYS A 85 -7.69 1.32 4.00
CA LYS A 85 -7.12 1.86 5.25
C LYS A 85 -8.03 1.57 6.46
N GLU A 86 -9.35 1.68 6.28
CA GLU A 86 -10.33 1.33 7.30
C GLU A 86 -10.30 -0.17 7.63
N THR A 87 -10.31 -1.03 6.60
CA THR A 87 -10.29 -2.48 6.78
C THR A 87 -9.00 -2.94 7.44
N PHE A 88 -7.85 -2.44 6.99
CA PHE A 88 -6.55 -2.68 7.62
C PHE A 88 -6.55 -2.30 9.09
N SER A 89 -7.09 -1.12 9.43
CA SER A 89 -7.17 -0.65 10.81
C SER A 89 -8.03 -1.56 11.69
N ARG A 90 -9.16 -2.05 11.16
CA ARG A 90 -10.05 -2.99 11.85
C ARG A 90 -9.42 -4.36 12.10
N MET A 91 -8.52 -4.81 11.23
CA MET A 91 -7.81 -6.09 11.37
C MET A 91 -6.68 -6.08 12.42
N SER A 92 -6.35 -4.92 12.99
CA SER A 92 -5.31 -4.80 14.02
C SER A 92 -3.98 -5.45 13.59
N ARG A 93 -3.40 -6.35 14.38
CA ARG A 93 -2.16 -7.07 14.04
C ARG A 93 -2.28 -7.95 12.80
N ASN A 94 -3.46 -8.55 12.55
CA ASN A 94 -3.68 -9.39 11.38
C ASN A 94 -3.61 -8.58 10.09
N GLY A 95 -3.93 -7.28 10.15
CA GLY A 95 -3.82 -6.36 9.01
C GLY A 95 -2.39 -6.29 8.46
N ILE A 96 -1.38 -6.35 9.33
CA ILE A 96 0.04 -6.32 8.93
C ILE A 96 0.38 -7.57 8.10
N TYR A 97 0.06 -8.76 8.62
CA TYR A 97 0.34 -10.01 7.93
C TYR A 97 -0.43 -10.12 6.61
N LYS A 98 -1.69 -9.68 6.62
CA LYS A 98 -2.54 -9.64 5.43
C LYS A 98 -1.95 -8.72 4.35
N ALA A 99 -1.65 -7.48 4.69
CA ALA A 99 -1.08 -6.51 3.75
C ALA A 99 0.28 -6.96 3.22
N MET A 100 1.15 -7.49 4.07
CA MET A 100 2.44 -8.03 3.61
C MET A 100 2.29 -9.28 2.72
N GLY A 101 1.23 -10.07 2.92
CA GLY A 101 0.94 -11.23 2.08
C GLY A 101 0.29 -10.89 0.74
N GLU A 102 -0.30 -9.70 0.60
CA GLU A 102 -0.91 -9.18 -0.64
C GLU A 102 -0.06 -8.08 -1.32
N PHE A 103 1.15 -7.81 -0.83
CA PHE A 103 2.10 -6.88 -1.46
C PHE A 103 2.54 -7.39 -2.84
#